data_AF-A0A371CEG0-F1
#
_entry.id   AF-A0A371CEG0-F1
#
_cell.length_a   1.000
_cell.length_b   1.000
_cell.length_c   1.000
_cell.angle_alpha   90.00
_cell.angle_beta   90.00
_cell.angle_gamma   90.00
#
_symmetry.space_group_name_H-M   'P 1'
#
loop_
_entity.id
_entity.type
_entity.pdbx_description
1 polymer ?
#
loop_
_entity_poly.entity_id
_entity_poly.type
_entity_poly.pdbx_seq_one_letter_code
_entity_poly.pdbx_strand_id
1 'polypeptide(L)'
;MPKQQSSRNGIGANASIAPQCMQYYVEPIEWMRDELEKGALDGKLNCPKCKAKLGSYKWQGSKCSCGKWCTPAIELTRSKVDEMLS
;
A
#
# COMPACT_ATOMS: atom_id res chain seq x y z
N MET A 1 25.91 -6.44 -15.02
CA MET A 1 26.62 -5.20 -14.62
C MET A 1 25.66 -4.01 -14.73
N PRO A 2 25.79 -2.99 -13.86
CA PRO A 2 24.68 -2.30 -13.20
C PRO A 2 24.15 -1.06 -13.95
N LYS A 3 22.85 -0.78 -13.84
CA LYS A 3 22.30 0.52 -14.29
C LYS A 3 22.46 1.56 -13.17
N GLN A 4 23.14 2.63 -13.53
CA GLN A 4 23.64 3.74 -12.72
C GLN A 4 22.56 4.40 -11.84
N GLN A 5 22.99 4.67 -10.61
CA GLN A 5 22.35 5.59 -9.66
C GLN A 5 22.74 7.03 -10.06
N SER A 6 21.77 7.85 -10.45
CA SER A 6 22.00 9.29 -10.62
C SER A 6 21.67 10.01 -9.32
N SER A 7 22.72 10.36 -8.57
CA SER A 7 22.65 11.31 -7.46
C SER A 7 22.20 12.69 -7.95
N ARG A 8 21.25 13.32 -7.25
CA ARG A 8 21.03 14.76 -7.30
C ARG A 8 20.94 15.29 -5.88
N ASN A 9 22.04 15.88 -5.41
CA ASN A 9 22.07 16.72 -4.23
C ASN A 9 21.34 18.04 -4.53
N GLY A 10 20.37 18.39 -3.69
CA GLY A 10 19.79 19.73 -3.60
C GLY A 10 19.57 20.04 -2.13
N ILE A 11 20.37 20.96 -1.59
CA ILE A 11 20.24 21.49 -0.23
C ILE A 11 19.11 22.53 -0.25
N GLY A 12 18.05 22.31 0.53
CA GLY A 12 16.94 23.23 0.73
C GLY A 12 16.24 22.96 2.07
N ALA A 13 15.96 24.02 2.82
CA ALA A 13 15.58 24.05 4.23
C ALA A 13 14.63 22.95 4.76
N ASN A 14 15.00 22.42 5.94
CA ASN A 14 14.30 21.43 6.75
C ASN A 14 12.88 21.86 7.17
N ALA A 15 11.90 21.39 6.42
CA ALA A 15 10.76 20.70 7.01
C ALA A 15 10.68 19.38 6.25
N SER A 16 11.15 18.28 6.85
CA SER A 16 10.98 16.94 6.29
C SER A 16 9.48 16.64 6.25
N ILE A 17 8.80 17.05 5.18
CA ILE A 17 7.48 16.54 4.85
C ILE A 17 7.71 15.05 4.63
N ALA A 18 7.38 14.24 5.63
CA ALA A 18 7.43 12.80 5.48
C ALA A 18 6.62 12.46 4.22
N PRO A 19 7.18 11.74 3.24
CA PRO A 19 6.46 11.44 2.01
C PRO A 19 5.16 10.73 2.38
N GLN A 20 4.03 11.29 1.93
CA GLN A 20 2.72 10.72 2.20
C GLN A 20 2.70 9.27 1.69
N CYS A 21 2.37 8.32 2.56
CA CYS A 21 2.29 6.92 2.19
C CYS A 21 1.31 6.74 1.03
N MET A 22 1.70 6.03 -0.03
CA MET A 22 0.85 5.78 -1.20
C MET A 22 -0.23 4.72 -0.95
N GLN A 23 -0.23 4.13 0.25
CA GLN A 23 -1.13 3.07 0.69
C GLN A 23 -1.92 3.49 1.92
N TYR A 24 -3.20 3.11 1.97
CA TYR A 24 -3.96 2.99 3.22
C TYR A 24 -3.78 1.58 3.75
N TYR A 25 -3.37 1.44 5.01
CA TYR A 25 -3.40 0.16 5.71
C TYR A 25 -4.71 0.06 6.48
N VAL A 26 -5.39 -1.07 6.36
CA VAL A 26 -6.72 -1.28 6.92
C VAL A 26 -6.81 -2.66 7.56
N GLU A 27 -7.70 -2.77 8.55
CA GLU A 27 -8.14 -4.09 9.02
C GLU A 27 -8.96 -4.81 7.93
N PRO A 28 -9.01 -6.14 7.95
CA PRO A 28 -9.91 -6.89 7.08
C PRO A 28 -11.36 -6.43 7.21
N ILE A 29 -12.02 -6.16 6.09
CA ILE A 29 -13.44 -5.81 6.04
C ILE A 29 -14.21 -6.82 5.19
N GLU A 30 -15.54 -6.88 5.36
CA GLU A 30 -16.36 -8.00 4.91
C GLU A 30 -16.19 -8.36 3.42
N TRP A 31 -16.08 -7.39 2.52
CA TRP A 31 -15.93 -7.68 1.09
C TRP A 31 -14.60 -8.35 0.73
N MET A 32 -13.59 -8.32 1.62
CA MET A 32 -12.30 -8.99 1.42
C MET A 32 -12.35 -10.48 1.80
N ARG A 33 -13.39 -10.93 2.52
CA ARG A 33 -13.48 -12.27 3.12
C ARG A 33 -13.18 -13.40 2.13
N ASP A 34 -13.87 -13.42 1.00
CA ASP A 34 -13.75 -14.48 -0.02
C ASP A 34 -12.31 -14.66 -0.54
N GLU A 35 -11.51 -13.60 -0.56
CA GLU A 35 -10.11 -13.66 -0.97
C GLU A 35 -9.21 -14.11 0.18
N LEU A 36 -9.41 -13.57 1.39
CA LEU A 36 -8.55 -13.85 2.55
C LEU A 36 -8.74 -15.27 3.10
N GLU A 37 -9.95 -15.82 3.02
CA GLU A 37 -10.27 -17.19 3.48
C GLU A 37 -9.64 -18.29 2.60
N LYS A 38 -9.06 -17.92 1.45
CA LYS A 38 -8.25 -18.86 0.63
C LYS A 38 -6.97 -19.30 1.34
N GLY A 39 -6.56 -18.61 2.40
CA GLY A 39 -5.40 -18.99 3.23
C GLY A 39 -4.04 -18.73 2.58
N ALA A 40 -3.97 -17.97 1.49
CA ALA A 40 -2.70 -17.59 0.88
C ALA A 40 -1.94 -16.58 1.77
N LEU A 41 -0.60 -16.59 1.68
CA LEU A 41 0.26 -15.67 2.46
C LEU A 41 0.25 -14.22 1.92
N ASP A 42 -0.05 -14.07 0.64
CA ASP A 42 -0.18 -12.80 -0.04
C ASP A 42 -1.12 -12.91 -1.24
N GLY A 43 -1.70 -11.77 -1.64
CA GLY A 43 -2.63 -11.73 -2.77
C GLY A 43 -3.14 -10.34 -3.10
N LYS A 44 -4.13 -10.28 -4.01
CA LYS A 44 -4.67 -9.02 -4.56
C LYS A 44 -6.08 -8.77 -4.04
N LEU A 45 -6.36 -7.51 -3.71
CA LEU A 45 -7.69 -7.07 -3.35
C LEU A 45 -8.30 -6.33 -4.56
N ASN A 46 -9.29 -6.96 -5.17
CA ASN A 46 -10.00 -6.43 -6.33
C ASN A 46 -11.38 -5.91 -5.92
N CYS A 47 -11.85 -4.85 -6.57
CA CYS A 47 -13.19 -4.33 -6.37
C CYS A 47 -14.22 -5.45 -6.59
N PRO A 48 -15.16 -5.69 -5.66
CA PRO A 48 -16.13 -6.78 -5.79
C PRO A 48 -17.04 -6.60 -7.01
N LYS A 49 -17.28 -5.35 -7.44
CA LYS A 49 -18.14 -4.99 -8.58
C LYS A 49 -17.41 -5.04 -9.92
N CYS A 50 -16.38 -4.21 -10.11
CA CYS A 50 -15.73 -4.04 -11.42
C CYS A 50 -14.44 -4.86 -11.61
N LYS A 51 -14.01 -5.61 -10.57
CA LYS A 51 -12.80 -6.45 -10.57
C LYS A 51 -11.48 -5.69 -10.77
N ALA A 52 -11.50 -4.35 -10.83
CA ALA A 52 -10.28 -3.54 -10.84
C ALA A 52 -9.47 -3.76 -9.56
N LYS A 53 -8.13 -3.81 -9.66
CA LYS A 53 -7.25 -3.93 -8.49
C LYS A 53 -7.28 -2.64 -7.67
N LEU A 54 -7.67 -2.76 -6.41
CA LEU A 54 -7.66 -1.68 -5.43
C LEU A 54 -6.45 -1.77 -4.49
N GLY A 55 -5.95 -2.98 -4.24
CA GLY A 55 -4.96 -3.20 -3.20
C GLY A 55 -4.32 -4.59 -3.20
N SER A 56 -3.68 -4.93 -2.09
CA SER A 56 -3.06 -6.23 -1.84
C SER A 56 -2.99 -6.54 -0.35
N TYR A 57 -2.76 -7.81 -0.02
CA TYR A 57 -2.42 -8.23 1.33
C TYR A 57 -1.09 -8.99 1.33
N LYS A 58 -0.33 -8.86 2.42
CA LYS A 58 0.82 -9.71 2.78
C LYS A 58 0.81 -9.96 4.29
N TRP A 59 0.58 -11.21 4.70
CA TRP A 59 0.48 -11.57 6.11
C TRP A 59 1.80 -11.39 6.85
N GLN A 60 2.93 -11.60 6.16
CA GLN A 60 4.27 -11.35 6.70
C GLN A 60 4.59 -9.85 6.86
N GLY A 61 3.77 -8.98 6.27
CA GLY A 61 4.00 -7.54 6.24
C GLY A 61 4.72 -7.04 4.99
N SER A 62 4.87 -5.72 4.93
CA SER A 62 5.58 -5.02 3.85
C SER A 62 6.13 -3.67 4.35
N LYS A 63 7.12 -3.15 3.62
CA LYS A 63 7.60 -1.78 3.80
C LYS A 63 6.78 -0.83 2.93
N CYS A 64 6.12 0.15 3.52
CA CYS A 64 5.38 1.18 2.78
C CYS A 64 6.33 2.03 1.92
N SER A 65 5.76 2.80 0.98
CA SER A 65 6.51 3.83 0.23
C SER A 65 7.14 4.89 1.14
N CYS A 66 6.58 5.09 2.34
CA CYS A 66 7.08 5.97 3.39
C CYS A 66 8.25 5.39 4.22
N GLY A 67 8.63 4.13 4.00
CA GLY A 67 9.72 3.45 4.70
C GLY A 67 9.36 2.76 6.02
N LYS A 68 8.16 2.96 6.56
CA LYS A 68 7.63 2.23 7.72
C LYS A 68 7.30 0.77 7.36
N TRP A 69 7.55 -0.15 8.30
CA TRP A 69 7.11 -1.54 8.21
C TRP A 69 5.68 -1.69 8.74
N CYS A 70 4.83 -2.42 8.03
CA CYS A 70 3.44 -2.69 8.39
C CYS A 70 3.19 -4.20 8.38
N THR A 71 2.66 -4.76 9.48
CA THR A 71 2.26 -6.18 9.59
C THR A 71 0.95 -6.28 10.38
N PRO A 72 -0.08 -6.98 9.85
CA PRO A 72 -0.17 -7.47 8.47
C PRO A 72 -0.23 -6.30 7.49
N ALA A 73 0.29 -6.47 6.29
CA ALA A 73 0.23 -5.44 5.25
C ALA A 73 -1.00 -5.67 4.38
N ILE A 74 -2.18 -5.29 4.88
CA ILE A 74 -3.44 -5.26 4.13
C ILE A 74 -3.66 -3.82 3.70
N GLU A 75 -3.54 -3.56 2.40
CA GLU A 75 -3.40 -2.21 1.87
C GLU A 75 -4.27 -1.91 0.66
N LEU A 76 -4.78 -0.68 0.59
CA LEU A 76 -5.46 -0.09 -0.57
C LEU A 76 -4.60 1.03 -1.17
N THR A 77 -4.55 1.11 -2.50
CA THR A 77 -3.77 2.11 -3.21
C THR A 77 -4.52 3.44 -3.24
N ARG A 78 -3.90 4.52 -2.74
CA ARG A 78 -4.54 5.84 -2.67
C ARG A 78 -5.09 6.32 -4.01
N SER A 79 -4.38 6.09 -5.11
CA SER A 79 -4.82 6.52 -6.44
C SER A 79 -5.99 5.70 -7.03
N LYS A 80 -6.57 4.76 -6.28
CA LYS A 80 -7.63 3.85 -6.73
C LYS A 80 -8.91 3.98 -5.91
N VAL A 81 -8.89 4.77 -4.84
CA VAL A 81 -10.00 4.94 -3.90
C VAL A 81 -10.01 6.38 -3.41
N ASP A 82 -11.19 6.91 -3.11
CA ASP A 82 -11.35 8.25 -2.52
C ASP A 82 -11.65 8.14 -1.03
N GLU A 83 -11.17 9.11 -0.24
CA GLU A 83 -11.55 9.26 1.17
C GLU A 83 -12.88 10.03 1.24
N MET A 84 -13.90 9.43 1.86
CA MET A 84 -15.13 10.13 2.18
C MET A 84 -15.10 10.47 3.67
N LEU A 85 -15.07 11.76 3.98
CA LEU A 85 -15.25 12.24 5.35
C LEU A 85 -16.75 12.18 5.68
N SER A 86 -17.10 11.40 6.70
CA SER A 86 -18.43 11.37 7.31
C SER A 86 -18.48 12.24 8.54
#